data_AF-K5WHX9-F1
#
_entry.id   AF-K5WHX9-F1
#
_cell.length_a   1.000
_cell.length_b   1.000
_cell.length_c   1.000
_cell.angle_alpha   90.00
_cell.angle_beta   90.00
_cell.angle_gamma   90.00
#
_symmetry.space_group_name_H-M   'P 1'
#
loop_
_entity.id
_entity.type
_entity.pdbx_description
1 polymer ?
#
loop_
_entity_poly.entity_id
_entity_poly.type
_entity_poly.pdbx_seq_one_letter_code
_entity_poly.pdbx_strand_id
1 'polypeptide(L)' 'MHRALQISEILVVILRAADKKSKLRTAAAMACTCWTFCEPANDVLWEALPCLLPLLNCLSGDAPADSERHLVSPRPPNT' A
#
# COMPACT_ATOMS: atom_id res chain seq x y z
N MET A 1 -2.67 -26.95 7.98
CA MET A 1 -3.47 -26.41 6.86
C MET A 1 -3.40 -27.41 5.71
N HIS A 2 -4.52 -27.70 5.05
CA HIS A 2 -4.54 -28.61 3.90
C HIS A 2 -3.71 -27.99 2.76
N ARG A 3 -2.76 -28.74 2.16
CA ARG A 3 -1.83 -28.18 1.15
C ARG A 3 -2.55 -27.51 -0.03
N ALA A 4 -3.72 -28.02 -0.41
CA ALA A 4 -4.55 -27.42 -1.46
C ALA A 4 -5.00 -25.97 -1.18
N LEU A 5 -5.10 -25.57 0.10
CA LEU A 5 -5.46 -24.20 0.51
C LEU A 5 -4.25 -23.25 0.59
N GLN A 6 -3.03 -23.75 0.35
CA GLN A 6 -1.82 -22.93 0.30
C GLN A 6 -1.50 -22.45 -1.11
N ILE A 7 -2.34 -22.81 -2.09
CA ILE A 7 -2.23 -22.35 -3.47
C ILE A 7 -2.72 -20.90 -3.51
N SER A 8 -1.85 -19.97 -3.87
CA SER A 8 -2.13 -18.52 -3.82
C SER A 8 -3.37 -18.15 -4.64
N GLU A 9 -3.60 -18.79 -5.79
CA GLU A 9 -4.75 -18.56 -6.66
C GLU A 9 -6.08 -18.89 -5.97
N ILE A 10 -6.11 -19.97 -5.18
CA ILE A 10 -7.30 -20.34 -4.41
C ILE A 10 -7.56 -19.31 -3.31
N LEU A 11 -6.50 -18.82 -2.67
CA LEU A 11 -6.59 -17.78 -1.66
C LEU A 11 -7.10 -16.46 -2.25
N VAL A 12 -6.63 -16.05 -3.42
CA VAL A 12 -7.14 -14.86 -4.14
C VAL A 12 -8.62 -15.00 -4.45
N VAL A 13 -9.08 -16.16 -4.94
CA VAL A 13 -10.50 -16.40 -5.22
C VAL A 13 -11.36 -16.30 -3.95
N ILE A 14 -10.90 -16.90 -2.84
CA ILE A 14 -11.58 -16.83 -1.54
C ILE A 14 -11.62 -15.38 -1.05
N LEU A 15 -10.51 -14.65 -1.12
CA LEU A 15 -10.41 -13.27 -0.67
C LEU A 15 -11.33 -12.35 -1.47
N ARG A 16 -11.35 -12.46 -2.81
CA ARG A 16 -12.29 -11.71 -3.66
C ARG A 16 -13.75 -12.01 -3.30
N ALA A 17 -14.07 -13.28 -3.03
CA ALA A 17 -15.43 -13.67 -2.65
C ALA A 17 -15.81 -13.12 -1.27
N ALA A 18 -14.89 -13.15 -0.30
CA ALA A 18 -15.08 -12.62 1.05
C ALA A 18 -15.21 -11.09 1.05
N ASP A 19 -14.49 -10.42 0.15
CA ASP A 19 -14.37 -8.96 0.14
C ASP A 19 -15.46 -8.24 -0.69
N LYS A 20 -16.32 -9.00 -1.40
CA LYS A 20 -17.44 -8.50 -2.22
C LYS A 20 -18.32 -7.42 -1.56
N LYS A 21 -18.43 -7.41 -0.24
CA LYS A 21 -19.27 -6.46 0.52
C LYS A 21 -18.47 -5.51 1.41
N SER A 22 -17.18 -5.76 1.64
CA SER A 22 -16.39 -5.07 2.66
C SER A 22 -15.45 -4.00 2.09
N LYS A 23 -15.45 -3.78 0.77
CA LYS A 23 -14.68 -2.70 0.10
C LYS A 23 -13.20 -2.72 0.50
N LEU A 24 -12.52 -3.84 0.27
CA LEU A 24 -11.10 -4.07 0.53
C LEU A 24 -10.70 -4.17 2.00
N ARG A 25 -11.64 -3.99 2.95
CA ARG A 25 -11.33 -4.10 4.38
C ARG A 25 -10.97 -5.52 4.79
N THR A 26 -11.61 -6.52 4.19
CA THR A 26 -11.31 -7.92 4.54
C THR A 26 -9.96 -8.31 3.97
N ALA A 27 -9.68 -7.95 2.72
CA ALA A 27 -8.36 -8.16 2.12
C ALA A 27 -7.25 -7.47 2.94
N ALA A 28 -7.42 -6.19 3.30
CA ALA A 28 -6.45 -5.46 4.12
C ALA A 28 -6.23 -6.10 5.49
N ALA A 29 -7.30 -6.52 6.19
CA ALA A 29 -7.17 -7.21 7.46
C ALA A 29 -6.40 -8.53 7.32
N MET A 30 -6.70 -9.30 6.27
CA MET A 30 -6.03 -10.58 6.01
C MET A 30 -4.54 -10.39 5.72
N ALA A 31 -4.17 -9.36 4.94
CA ALA A 31 -2.78 -9.03 4.66
C ALA A 31 -1.98 -8.77 5.95
N CYS A 32 -2.61 -8.13 6.94
CA CYS A 32 -1.98 -7.81 8.22
C CYS A 32 -2.01 -8.96 9.25
N THR A 33 -2.73 -10.06 8.99
CA THR A 33 -2.90 -11.14 9.98
C THR A 33 -1.76 -12.16 9.97
N CYS A 34 -1.34 -12.63 8.79
CA CYS A 34 -0.27 -13.61 8.68
C CYS A 34 0.41 -13.58 7.30
N TRP A 35 1.64 -14.10 7.25
CA TRP A 35 2.46 -14.10 6.05
C TRP A 35 1.82 -14.84 4.87
N THR A 36 1.11 -15.95 5.12
CA THR A 36 0.45 -16.76 4.10
C THR A 36 -0.61 -15.98 3.33
N PHE A 37 -1.30 -15.05 3.99
CA PHE A 37 -2.33 -14.22 3.36
C PHE A 37 -1.77 -12.90 2.83
N CYS A 38 -0.56 -12.52 3.20
CA CYS A 38 0.02 -11.22 2.85
C CYS A 38 0.07 -11.00 1.34
N GLU A 39 0.71 -11.92 0.60
CA GLU A 39 0.83 -11.84 -0.85
C GLU A 39 -0.52 -11.90 -1.57
N PRO A 40 -1.37 -12.93 -1.40
CA PRO A 40 -2.64 -13.01 -2.14
C PRO A 40 -3.64 -11.91 -1.76
N ALA A 41 -3.58 -11.38 -0.53
CA ALA A 41 -4.40 -10.23 -0.16
C ALA A 41 -3.90 -8.94 -0.79
N ASN A 42 -2.57 -8.73 -0.86
CA ASN A 42 -2.00 -7.61 -1.58
C ASN A 42 -2.38 -7.63 -3.06
N ASP A 43 -2.35 -8.79 -3.73
CA ASP A 43 -2.79 -8.88 -5.14
C ASP A 43 -4.21 -8.35 -5.35
N VAL A 44 -5.14 -8.70 -4.45
CA VAL A 44 -6.52 -8.19 -4.48
C VAL A 44 -6.59 -6.69 -4.22
N LEU A 45 -5.79 -6.18 -3.28
CA LEU A 45 -5.72 -4.75 -2.95
C LEU A 45 -5.17 -3.93 -4.12
N TRP A 46 -4.11 -4.42 -4.77
CA TRP A 46 -3.47 -3.78 -5.91
C TRP A 46 -4.37 -3.76 -7.15
N GLU A 47 -5.05 -4.87 -7.45
CA GLU A 47 -6.00 -4.96 -8.56
C GLU A 47 -7.15 -3.95 -8.42
N ALA A 48 -7.63 -3.74 -7.20
CA ALA A 48 -8.76 -2.85 -6.94
C ALA A 48 -8.37 -1.37 -6.83
N LEU A 49 -7.07 -1.04 -6.88
CA LEU A 49 -6.60 0.32 -6.73
C LEU A 49 -6.78 1.10 -8.04
N PRO A 50 -7.54 2.21 -8.05
CA PRO A 50 -7.83 2.94 -9.29
C PRO A 50 -6.62 3.69 -9.84
N CYS A 51 -5.68 4.07 -8.98
CA CYS A 51 -4.46 4.80 -9.32
C CYS A 51 -3.44 4.71 -8.17
N LEU A 52 -2.18 5.04 -8.43
CA LEU A 52 -1.10 4.93 -7.43
C LEU A 52 -1.09 6.03 -6.35
N LEU A 53 -1.91 7.08 -6.49
CA LEU A 53 -1.92 8.24 -5.57
C LEU A 53 -2.10 7.87 -4.08
N PRO A 54 -3.02 6.97 -3.70
CA PRO A 54 -3.19 6.60 -2.28
C PRO A 54 -1.92 6.03 -1.65
N LEU A 55 -1.09 5.34 -2.43
CA LEU A 55 0.17 4.75 -1.96
C LEU A 55 1.25 5.81 -1.80
N LEU A 56 1.31 6.78 -2.72
CA LEU A 56 2.25 7.91 -2.61
C LEU A 56 1.96 8.74 -1.35
N ASN A 57 0.68 8.88 -0.97
CA ASN A 57 0.31 9.52 0.29
C ASN A 57 0.80 8.74 1.51
N CYS A 58 0.86 7.41 1.45
CA CYS A 58 1.45 6.60 2.52
C CYS A 58 2.96 6.81 2.66
N LEU A 59 3.67 7.11 1.58
CA LEU A 59 5.12 7.39 1.60
C LEU A 59 5.44 8.81 2.11
N SER A 60 4.51 9.75 1.90
CA SER A 60 4.72 11.18 2.20
C SER A 60 4.76 11.47 3.71
N GLY A 61 4.31 10.53 4.56
CA GLY A 61 4.40 10.64 6.02
C GLY A 61 5.81 10.40 6.58
N ASP A 62 6.69 9.77 5.81
CA ASP A 62 8.09 9.47 6.17
C ASP A 62 9.09 10.46 5.55
N ALA A 63 8.60 11.54 4.91
CA ALA A 63 9.49 12.62 4.50
C ALA A 63 10.14 13.21 5.76
N PRO A 64 11.47 13.15 5.93
CA PRO A 64 12.12 13.81 7.05
C PRO A 64 11.72 15.30 6.97
N ALA A 65 11.20 15.82 8.07
CA ALA A 65 10.58 17.15 8.19
C ALA A 65 11.55 18.33 7.97
N ASP A 66 12.66 18.15 7.26
CA ASP A 66 13.70 19.15 7.14
C ASP A 66 14.43 19.03 5.78
N SER A 67 13.86 19.67 4.77
CA SER A 67 14.62 20.15 3.62
C SER A 67 14.18 21.56 3.23
N GLU A 68 14.00 22.41 4.24
CA GLU A 68 14.15 23.87 4.07
C GLU A 68 15.62 24.24 4.29
N ARG A 69 16.53 23.77 3.43
CA ARG A 69 17.89 24.32 3.41
C ARG A 69 18.35 24.59 1.98
N HIS A 70 18.52 25.88 1.72
CA HIS A 70 19.27 26.49 0.62
C HIS A 70 18.54 26.63 -0.73
N LEU A 71 17.57 27.54 -0.79
CA LEU A 71 17.56 28.49 -1.90
C LEU A 71 18.40 29.71 -1.47
N VAL A 72 19.64 29.73 -1.97
CA VAL A 72 20.57 30.85 -1.85
C VAL A 72 19.91 32.10 -2.43
N SER A 73 19.63 33.10 -1.59
CA SER A 73 19.32 34.45 -2.04
C SER A 73 20.63 35.13 -2.48
N PRO A 74 20.76 35.62 -3.72
CA PRO A 74 21.91 36.43 -4.10
C PRO A 74 21.78 37.82 -3.45
N ARG A 75 22.72 38.14 -2.56
CA ARG A 75 22.91 39.46 -1.96
C ARG A 75 23.24 40.48 -3.08
N PRO A 76 22.58 41.64 -3.16
CA PRO A 76 22.97 42.68 -4.12
C PRO A 76 24.30 43.33 -3.69
N PRO A 77 25.12 43.81 -4.65
CA PRO A 77 26.39 44.46 -4.35
C PRO A 77 26.15 45.85 -3.74
N ASN A 78 26.82 46.14 -2.63
CA ASN A 78 26.86 47.48 -2.05
C ASN A 78 27.76 48.37 -2.91
N THR A 79 27.30 49.60 -3.16
CA THR A 79 28.07 50.69 -3.79
C THR A 79 28.93 51.38 -2.74
#